data_AF-A0A1C5PGT4-F1
#
_entry.id   AF-A0A1C5PGT4-F1
#
_cell.length_a   1.000
_cell.length_b   1.000
_cell.length_c   1.000
_cell.angle_alpha   90.00
_cell.angle_beta   90.00
_cell.angle_gamma   90.00
#
_symmetry.space_group_name_H-M   'P 1'
#
loop_
_entity.id
_entity.type
_entity.pdbx_description
1 polymer ?
#
loop_
_entity_poly.entity_id
_entity_poly.type
_entity_poly.pdbx_seq_one_letter_code
_entity_poly.pdbx_strand_id
1 'polypeptide(L)'
;MKMKNGKDFRKINKGVYGAINFNNMIPVPVAELLLIDFDAIQDKQYRRLLQHQYEYIKEDEANIIKVARALRNLFFVGGDTLKSIDKKIMQRCCCFPLLEQACRQYMQNDSDNM
;
A
#
# COMPACT_ATOMS: atom_id res chain seq x y z
N MET A 1 0.42 18.87 7.46
CA MET A 1 0.91 18.33 6.17
C MET A 1 0.00 18.79 5.02
N LYS A 2 0.52 19.44 3.96
CA LYS A 2 -0.26 20.05 2.85
C LYS A 2 -0.59 19.10 1.68
N MET A 3 -0.25 17.81 1.77
CA MET A 3 -0.46 16.87 0.66
C MET A 3 -1.95 16.63 0.41
N LYS A 4 -2.36 16.54 -0.85
CA LYS A 4 -3.74 16.24 -1.26
C LYS A 4 -3.86 14.74 -1.55
N ASN A 5 -5.06 14.18 -1.42
CA ASN A 5 -5.33 12.83 -1.92
C ASN A 5 -5.04 12.80 -3.43
N GLY A 6 -4.42 11.72 -3.89
CA GLY A 6 -3.96 11.56 -5.27
C GLY A 6 -3.96 10.09 -5.69
N LYS A 7 -3.36 9.80 -6.85
CA LYS A 7 -3.26 8.42 -7.37
C LYS A 7 -2.30 7.54 -6.55
N ASP A 8 -1.43 8.17 -5.77
CA ASP A 8 -0.33 7.57 -5.03
C ASP A 8 -0.41 7.77 -3.51
N PHE A 9 -1.37 8.56 -3.03
CA PHE A 9 -1.46 8.95 -1.62
C PHE A 9 -2.90 9.17 -1.17
N ARG A 10 -3.23 8.74 0.05
CA ARG A 10 -4.55 8.98 0.63
C ARG A 10 -4.52 9.22 2.13
N LYS A 11 -5.15 10.30 2.57
CA LYS A 11 -5.35 10.60 3.99
C LYS A 11 -6.41 9.70 4.62
N ILE A 12 -6.17 9.33 5.88
CA ILE A 12 -7.15 8.70 6.78
C ILE A 12 -7.75 9.81 7.64
N ASN A 13 -9.08 9.94 7.66
CA ASN A 13 -9.81 11.01 8.35
C ASN A 13 -9.20 12.41 8.14
N LYS A 14 -9.15 12.89 6.89
CA LYS A 14 -8.57 14.21 6.53
C LYS A 14 -7.12 14.43 7.02
N GLY A 15 -6.42 13.36 7.40
CA GLY A 15 -5.04 13.35 7.87
C GLY A 15 -4.90 13.27 9.39
N VAL A 16 -6.01 13.27 10.14
CA VAL A 16 -6.02 13.16 11.61
C VAL A 16 -5.42 11.83 12.06
N TYR A 17 -5.72 10.74 11.35
CA TYR A 17 -5.19 9.40 11.65
C TYR A 17 -4.08 8.97 10.70
N GLY A 18 -3.39 9.93 10.07
CA GLY A 18 -2.30 9.64 9.14
C GLY A 18 -2.78 9.40 7.70
N ALA A 19 -2.07 8.53 6.98
CA ALA A 19 -2.26 8.32 5.55
C ALA A 19 -1.77 6.96 5.06
N ILE A 20 -2.29 6.52 3.92
CA ILE A 20 -1.88 5.36 3.14
C ILE A 20 -1.00 5.85 1.98
N ASN A 21 0.24 5.35 1.91
CA ASN A 21 1.21 5.66 0.87
C ASN A 21 1.21 4.57 -0.21
N PHE A 22 0.35 4.69 -1.22
CA PHE A 22 0.27 3.69 -2.29
C PHE A 22 1.56 3.62 -3.13
N ASN A 23 2.29 4.72 -3.25
CA ASN A 23 3.60 4.72 -3.92
C ASN A 23 4.62 3.80 -3.24
N ASN A 24 4.44 3.49 -1.96
CA ASN A 24 5.33 2.62 -1.19
C ASN A 24 4.71 1.25 -0.89
N MET A 25 3.65 0.84 -1.61
CA MET A 25 3.10 -0.51 -1.43
C MET A 25 4.11 -1.56 -1.91
N ILE A 26 4.15 -2.69 -1.21
CA ILE A 26 5.07 -3.79 -1.49
C ILE A 26 4.29 -5.12 -1.60
N PRO A 27 4.74 -6.05 -2.46
CA PRO A 27 4.26 -7.42 -2.42
C PRO A 27 4.88 -8.13 -1.20
N VAL A 28 4.07 -8.89 -0.48
CA VAL A 28 4.49 -9.67 0.69
C VAL A 28 3.88 -11.08 0.56
N PRO A 29 4.65 -12.16 0.73
CA PRO A 29 4.11 -13.51 0.81
C PRO A 29 3.14 -13.64 1.98
N VAL A 30 2.10 -14.47 1.83
CA VAL A 30 1.10 -14.64 2.90
C VAL A 30 1.72 -15.22 4.17
N ALA A 31 2.72 -16.10 4.03
CA ALA A 31 3.45 -16.70 5.16
C ALA A 31 4.21 -15.65 6.00
N GLU A 32 4.59 -14.52 5.40
CA GLU A 32 5.33 -13.44 6.06
C GLU A 32 4.42 -12.36 6.67
N LEU A 33 3.09 -12.52 6.57
CA LEU A 33 2.13 -11.58 7.14
C LEU A 33 1.85 -11.91 8.61
N LEU A 34 2.22 -10.97 9.49
CA LEU A 34 1.84 -11.00 10.91
C LEU A 34 0.60 -10.12 11.13
N LEU A 35 -0.50 -10.72 11.56
CA LEU A 35 -1.71 -9.99 11.92
C LEU A 35 -1.49 -9.26 13.26
N ILE A 36 -1.98 -8.03 13.33
CA ILE A 36 -1.96 -7.24 14.55
C ILE A 36 -3.25 -7.50 15.32
N ASP A 37 -3.15 -8.14 16.48
CA ASP A 37 -4.25 -8.23 17.44
C ASP A 37 -4.35 -6.93 18.23
N PHE A 38 -5.42 -6.16 18.00
CA PHE A 38 -5.63 -4.89 18.69
C PHE A 38 -5.89 -5.07 20.19
N ASP A 39 -6.48 -6.19 20.60
CA ASP A 39 -6.81 -6.43 22.01
C ASP A 39 -5.57 -6.75 22.86
N ALA A 40 -4.52 -7.27 22.24
CA ALA A 40 -3.22 -7.51 22.85
C ALA A 40 -2.40 -6.22 23.11
N ILE A 41 -2.74 -5.08 22.49
CA ILE A 41 -1.94 -3.84 22.56
C ILE A 41 -2.16 -3.10 23.88
N GLN A 42 -1.17 -3.09 24.77
CA GLN A 42 -1.29 -2.47 26.10
C GLN A 42 -1.45 -0.94 26.08
N ASP A 43 -0.83 -0.27 25.10
CA ASP A 43 -0.97 1.17 24.93
C ASP A 43 -2.40 1.51 24.43
N LYS A 44 -3.22 2.04 25.34
CA LYS A 44 -4.62 2.40 25.08
C LYS A 44 -4.77 3.49 24.03
N GLN A 45 -3.84 4.44 23.95
CA GLN A 45 -3.90 5.53 22.97
C GLN A 45 -3.57 4.99 21.58
N TYR A 46 -2.53 4.16 21.48
CA TYR A 46 -2.16 3.52 20.22
C TYR A 46 -3.23 2.54 19.74
N ARG A 47 -3.80 1.73 20.64
CA ARG A 47 -4.93 0.84 20.32
C ARG A 47 -6.12 1.62 19.74
N ARG A 48 -6.51 2.72 20.38
CA ARG A 48 -7.61 3.56 19.89
C ARG A 48 -7.30 4.19 18.53
N LEU A 49 -6.05 4.60 18.30
CA LEU A 49 -5.61 5.08 16.99
C LEU A 49 -5.80 4.03 15.90
N LEU A 50 -5.35 2.79 16.14
CA LEU A 50 -5.49 1.69 15.17
C LEU A 50 -6.95 1.32 14.89
N GLN A 51 -7.79 1.31 15.93
CA GLN A 51 -9.24 1.06 15.79
C GLN A 51 -9.89 2.10 14.87
N HIS A 52 -9.63 3.39 15.11
CA HIS A 52 -10.15 4.44 14.23
C HIS A 52 -9.55 4.38 12.82
N GLN A 53 -8.27 4.05 12.67
CA GLN A 53 -7.70 3.83 11.34
C GLN A 53 -8.43 2.70 10.61
N TYR A 54 -8.67 1.58 11.28
CA TYR A 54 -9.38 0.43 10.73
C TYR A 54 -10.80 0.78 10.27
N GLU A 55 -11.58 1.48 11.11
CA GLU A 55 -12.94 1.93 10.77
C GLU A 55 -12.95 2.75 9.47
N TYR A 56 -12.11 3.78 9.38
CA TYR A 56 -12.03 4.64 8.20
C TYR A 56 -11.48 3.91 6.96
N ILE A 57 -10.56 2.96 7.14
CA ILE A 57 -10.05 2.13 6.05
C ILE A 57 -11.17 1.22 5.54
N LYS A 58 -11.96 0.62 6.45
CA LYS A 58 -12.99 -0.34 6.10
C LYS A 58 -14.15 0.32 5.35
N GLU A 59 -14.56 1.51 5.79
CA GLU A 59 -15.58 2.32 5.11
C GLU A 59 -15.21 2.68 3.67
N ASP A 60 -13.91 2.79 3.37
CA ASP A 60 -13.39 3.27 2.10
C ASP A 60 -12.57 2.22 1.32
N GLU A 61 -12.64 0.96 1.76
CA GLU A 61 -11.87 -0.18 1.24
C GLU A 61 -11.94 -0.30 -0.29
N ALA A 62 -13.14 -0.16 -0.85
CA ALA A 62 -13.36 -0.24 -2.29
C ALA A 62 -12.55 0.80 -3.08
N ASN A 63 -12.45 2.03 -2.57
CA ASN A 63 -11.66 3.08 -3.21
C ASN A 63 -10.16 2.86 -3.03
N ILE A 64 -9.73 2.40 -1.85
CA ILE A 64 -8.33 2.05 -1.57
C ILE A 64 -7.85 1.00 -2.56
N ILE A 65 -8.61 -0.09 -2.72
CA ILE A 65 -8.31 -1.17 -3.68
C ILE A 65 -8.30 -0.64 -5.11
N LYS A 66 -9.29 0.19 -5.49
CA LYS A 66 -9.38 0.79 -6.83
C LYS A 66 -8.15 1.63 -7.15
N VAL A 67 -7.71 2.47 -6.22
CA VAL A 67 -6.52 3.35 -6.39
C VAL A 67 -5.25 2.51 -6.48
N ALA A 68 -5.05 1.54 -5.59
CA ALA A 68 -3.88 0.67 -5.61
C ALA A 68 -3.76 -0.11 -6.93
N ARG A 69 -4.87 -0.71 -7.41
CA ARG A 69 -4.91 -1.42 -8.71
C ARG A 69 -4.58 -0.48 -9.86
N ALA A 70 -5.19 0.69 -9.90
CA ALA A 70 -4.93 1.67 -10.96
C ALA A 70 -3.46 2.10 -10.98
N LEU A 71 -2.86 2.34 -9.80
CA LEU A 71 -1.46 2.72 -9.66
C LEU A 71 -0.51 1.61 -10.14
N ARG A 72 -0.73 0.37 -9.69
CA ARG A 72 0.05 -0.79 -10.16
C ARG A 72 -0.01 -0.93 -11.67
N ASN A 73 -1.20 -0.83 -12.26
CA ASN A 73 -1.41 -1.05 -13.68
C ASN A 73 -0.64 -0.04 -14.55
N LEU A 74 -0.34 1.17 -14.06
CA LEU A 74 0.49 2.14 -14.80
C LEU A 74 1.86 1.57 -15.20
N PHE A 75 2.42 0.64 -14.43
CA PHE A 75 3.71 0.00 -14.71
C PHE A 75 3.66 -1.06 -15.81
N PHE A 76 2.46 -1.49 -16.21
CA PHE A 76 2.24 -2.55 -17.19
C PHE A 76 1.55 -2.05 -18.46
N VAL A 77 1.21 -0.76 -18.52
CA VAL A 77 0.69 -0.10 -19.71
C VAL A 77 1.87 0.52 -20.49
N GLY A 78 1.89 0.35 -21.82
CA GLY A 78 2.99 0.81 -22.69
C GLY A 78 3.26 2.33 -22.58
N GLY A 79 4.54 2.70 -22.52
CA GLY A 79 5.02 4.04 -22.17
C GLY A 79 4.54 5.21 -23.05
N ASP A 80 4.14 4.93 -24.29
CA ASP A 80 3.63 5.91 -25.24
C ASP A 80 2.21 6.40 -24.91
N THR A 81 1.47 5.64 -24.09
CA THR A 81 0.11 5.99 -23.64
C THR A 81 0.10 6.76 -22.31
N LEU A 82 1.25 6.85 -21.63
CA LEU A 82 1.33 7.48 -20.31
C LEU A 82 1.36 9.00 -20.39
N LYS A 83 0.45 9.64 -19.66
CA LYS A 83 0.44 11.09 -19.49
C LYS A 83 1.66 11.53 -18.67
N SER A 84 2.12 12.77 -18.86
CA SER A 84 3.25 13.34 -18.10
C SER A 84 3.05 13.27 -16.57
N ILE A 85 1.80 13.43 -16.10
CA ILE A 85 1.47 13.29 -14.68
C ILE A 85 1.68 11.86 -14.16
N ASP A 86 1.35 10.85 -14.98
CA ASP A 86 1.49 9.44 -14.61
C ASP A 86 2.97 9.06 -14.54
N LYS A 87 3.80 9.57 -15.47
CA LYS A 87 5.26 9.42 -15.42
C LYS A 87 5.85 9.98 -14.12
N LYS A 88 5.42 11.18 -13.68
CA LYS A 88 5.84 11.78 -12.40
C LYS A 88 5.36 11.02 -11.17
N ILE A 89 4.19 10.38 -11.24
CA ILE A 89 3.69 9.50 -10.17
C ILE A 89 4.56 8.25 -10.08
N MET A 90 4.82 7.59 -11.21
CA MET A 90 5.64 6.38 -11.25
C MET A 90 7.06 6.62 -10.72
N GLN A 91 7.67 7.77 -11.01
CA GLN A 91 8.99 8.15 -10.47
C GLN A 91 9.06 8.22 -8.93
N ARG A 92 7.92 8.40 -8.26
CA ARG A 92 7.82 8.47 -6.80
C ARG A 92 7.42 7.14 -6.17
N CYS A 93 7.10 6.14 -6.99
CA CYS A 93 6.70 4.82 -6.54
C CYS A 93 7.89 3.88 -6.49
N CYS A 94 7.79 2.87 -5.62
CA CYS A 94 8.63 1.70 -5.72
C CYS A 94 8.48 1.06 -7.11
N CYS A 95 9.53 0.42 -7.60
CA CYS A 95 9.46 -0.35 -8.84
C CYS A 95 8.69 -1.65 -8.61
N PHE A 96 7.36 -1.61 -8.79
CA PHE A 96 6.50 -2.76 -8.50
C PHE A 96 6.90 -4.03 -9.28
N PRO A 97 7.21 -3.99 -10.60
CA PRO A 97 7.65 -5.19 -11.31
C PRO A 97 8.88 -5.84 -10.70
N LEU A 98 9.86 -5.03 -10.26
CA LEU A 98 11.08 -5.52 -9.62
C LEU A 98 10.77 -6.14 -8.25
N LEU A 99 9.96 -5.47 -7.43
CA LEU A 99 9.56 -5.99 -6.12
C LEU A 99 8.77 -7.29 -6.23
N GLU A 100 7.87 -7.40 -7.21
CA GLU A 100 7.11 -8.63 -7.45
C GLU A 100 8.01 -9.78 -7.88
N GLN A 101 9.06 -9.51 -8.68
CA GLN A 101 10.07 -10.50 -9.01
C GLN A 101 10.87 -10.94 -7.78
N ALA A 102 11.35 -9.99 -6.97
CA ALA A 102 12.09 -10.29 -5.75
C ALA A 102 11.24 -11.11 -4.75
N CYS A 103 9.96 -10.76 -4.61
CA CYS A 103 9.01 -11.50 -3.78
C CYS A 103 8.84 -12.96 -4.27
N ARG A 104 8.74 -13.18 -5.60
CA ARG A 104 8.68 -14.54 -6.17
C ARG A 104 9.96 -15.34 -5.89
N GLN A 105 11.13 -14.72 -6.02
CA GLN A 105 12.41 -15.38 -5.74
C GLN A 105 12.53 -15.76 -4.27
N TYR A 106 12.09 -14.89 -3.36
CA TYR A 106 12.05 -15.20 -1.93
C TYR A 106 11.20 -16.45 -1.65
N MET A 107 9.98 -16.52 -2.19
CA MET A 107 9.10 -17.68 -2.01
C MET A 107 9.65 -18.98 -2.61
N GLN A 108 10.41 -18.90 -3.71
CA GLN A 108 11.06 -20.07 -4.32
C GLN A 108 12.18 -20.61 -3.43
N ASN A 109 13.05 -19.73 -2.93
CA ASN A 109 14.14 -20.11 -2.04
C ASN A 109 13.62 -20.70 -0.72
N ASP A 110 12.48 -20.21 -0.22
CA ASP A 110 11.85 -20.76 0.99
C ASP A 110 11.32 -22.18 0.76
N SER A 111 10.79 -22.46 -0.43
CA SER A 111 10.29 -23.78 -0.81
C SER A 111 11.41 -24.80 -1.01
N ASP A 112 12.58 -24.35 -1.47
CA ASP A 112 13.76 -25.20 -1.69
C ASP A 112 14.54 -25.51 -0.39
N ASN A 113 14.27 -24.77 0.70
CA ASN A 113 14.92 -24.93 2.01
C ASN A 113 14.09 -25.75 3.02
N MET A 114 12.96 -26.32 2.59
CA MET A 114 12.03 -27.11 3.41
C MET A 114 11.91 -28.54 2.90
#